data_AF-A0A363TF14-F1
#
_entry.id   AF-A0A363TF14-F1
#
_cell.length_a   1.000
_cell.length_b   1.000
_cell.length_c   1.000
_cell.angle_alpha   90.00
_cell.angle_beta   90.00
_cell.angle_gamma   90.00
#
_symmetry.space_group_name_H-M   'P 1'
#
loop_
_entity.id
_entity.type
_entity.pdbx_description
1 polymer ?
#
loop_
_entity_poly.entity_id
_entity_poly.type
_entity_poly.pdbx_seq_one_letter_code
_entity_poly.pdbx_strand_id
1 'polypeptide(L)'
;MTRFRARLADFAFALIITLSLGAPVSADKGDPAGWSVATDPRKRAYLKFVEEADGPRTLLFACLRDTNMLGIYAAGLVDGAPRNALMSLQNGRAKYGLRGQTGVDEVTGHPVFAYQTDLDATALRYLQSELMPVLQGKGPIVVTIGEVKREVPVAGLAQPLRQFSAICFAR
;
A
#
# COMPACT_ATOMS: atom_id res chain seq x y z
N MET A 1 -31.62 -31.81 24.22
CA MET A 1 -32.23 -30.61 24.85
C MET A 1 -31.61 -30.56 26.26
N THR A 2 -30.84 -29.57 26.72
CA THR A 2 -31.04 -28.11 26.66
C THR A 2 -29.71 -27.39 27.02
N ARG A 3 -29.20 -26.57 26.09
CA ARG A 3 -28.40 -25.33 26.20
C ARG A 3 -27.33 -25.18 27.32
N PHE A 4 -26.06 -25.35 26.94
CA PHE A 4 -24.92 -24.66 27.56
C PHE A 4 -24.93 -23.18 27.14
N ARG A 5 -25.10 -22.26 28.10
CA ARG A 5 -24.88 -20.81 27.92
C ARG A 5 -23.43 -20.51 28.30
N ALA A 6 -22.53 -20.45 27.33
CA ALA A 6 -21.24 -19.79 27.51
C ALA A 6 -21.46 -18.28 27.31
N ARG A 7 -21.20 -17.51 28.37
CA ARG A 7 -21.26 -16.05 28.37
C ARG A 7 -20.21 -15.51 27.40
N LEU A 8 -20.64 -14.65 26.49
CA LEU A 8 -19.79 -13.80 25.67
C LEU A 8 -18.87 -13.01 26.60
N ALA A 9 -17.58 -13.35 26.59
CA ALA A 9 -16.54 -12.44 27.05
C ALA A 9 -16.20 -11.56 25.85
N ASP A 10 -16.89 -10.42 25.76
CA ASP A 10 -16.56 -9.32 24.86
C ASP A 10 -15.18 -8.78 25.23
N PHE A 11 -14.13 -9.41 24.71
CA PHE A 11 -12.81 -8.80 24.65
C PHE A 11 -12.82 -7.80 23.49
N ALA A 12 -13.41 -6.64 23.75
CA ALA A 12 -13.21 -5.45 22.95
C ALA A 12 -11.75 -4.99 23.12
N PHE A 13 -10.83 -5.63 22.41
CA PHE A 13 -9.48 -5.13 22.25
C PHE A 13 -9.54 -3.97 21.24
N ALA A 14 -9.93 -2.78 21.74
CA ALA A 14 -9.77 -1.53 21.03
C ALA A 14 -8.27 -1.26 20.89
N LEU A 15 -7.65 -1.84 19.86
CA LEU A 15 -6.28 -1.54 19.50
C LEU A 15 -6.29 -0.14 18.85
N ILE A 16 -6.02 0.86 19.67
CA ILE A 16 -5.70 2.22 19.28
C ILE A 16 -4.44 2.14 18.41
N ILE A 17 -4.61 2.31 17.10
CA ILE A 17 -3.49 2.49 16.18
C ILE A 17 -3.07 3.96 16.29
N THR A 18 -2.37 4.31 17.37
CA THR A 18 -1.54 5.52 17.40
C THR A 18 -0.28 5.23 16.62
N LEU A 19 -0.38 5.25 15.29
CA LEU A 19 0.80 5.26 14.42
C LEU A 19 1.33 6.69 14.33
N SER A 20 2.22 7.02 15.26
CA SER A 20 3.17 8.13 15.14
C SER A 20 4.25 7.80 14.09
N LEU A 21 3.83 7.60 12.84
CA LEU A 21 4.70 7.66 11.66
C LEU A 21 4.42 8.99 10.97
N GLY A 22 5.31 9.96 11.18
CA GLY A 22 5.20 11.34 10.68
C GLY A 22 5.34 11.50 9.17
N ALA A 23 4.53 10.79 8.39
CA ALA A 23 4.22 11.16 7.01
C ALA A 23 2.71 10.97 6.80
N PRO A 24 1.93 12.05 6.61
CA PRO A 24 0.50 11.94 6.35
C PRO A 24 0.26 11.10 5.08
N VAL A 25 -0.81 10.31 5.09
CA VAL A 25 -1.22 9.46 3.96
C VAL A 25 -1.81 10.29 2.80
N SER A 26 -2.23 11.53 3.07
CA SER A 26 -2.40 12.60 2.07
C SER A 26 -1.13 12.77 1.24
N ALA A 27 -1.25 13.05 -0.06
CA ALA A 27 -0.17 13.73 -0.77
C ALA A 27 0.33 14.87 0.13
N ASP A 28 1.64 14.94 0.33
CA ASP A 28 2.20 16.17 0.88
C ASP A 28 1.91 17.24 -0.17
N LYS A 29 1.55 18.45 0.24
CA LYS A 29 1.47 19.58 -0.69
C LYS A 29 2.78 19.61 -1.48
N GLY A 30 2.72 19.40 -2.80
CA GLY A 30 3.88 19.22 -3.65
C GLY A 30 4.07 17.83 -4.28
N ASP A 31 3.19 16.85 -4.08
CA ASP A 31 3.26 15.60 -4.84
C ASP A 31 2.87 15.85 -6.31
N PRO A 32 3.77 15.55 -7.28
CA PRO A 32 3.46 15.76 -8.69
C PRO A 32 2.46 14.71 -9.19
N ALA A 33 1.69 15.08 -10.22
CA ALA A 33 0.92 14.11 -10.98
C ALA A 33 1.85 13.05 -11.61
N GLY A 34 1.35 11.82 -11.69
CA GLY A 34 2.08 10.66 -12.20
C GLY A 34 2.91 9.94 -11.15
N TRP A 35 3.89 9.17 -11.63
CA TRP A 35 4.80 8.42 -10.76
C TRP A 35 5.92 9.28 -10.24
N SER A 36 6.20 9.15 -8.95
CA SER A 36 7.39 9.74 -8.33
C SER A 36 7.90 8.86 -7.20
N VAL A 37 9.13 9.13 -6.77
CA VAL A 37 9.71 8.49 -5.59
C VAL A 37 10.20 9.60 -4.67
N ALA A 38 9.72 9.60 -3.44
CA ALA A 38 10.24 10.45 -2.39
C ALA A 38 11.19 9.63 -1.50
N THR A 39 12.20 10.29 -0.97
CA THR A 39 13.14 9.70 -0.01
C THR A 39 13.38 10.68 1.12
N ASP A 40 13.57 10.17 2.33
CA ASP A 40 13.91 11.00 3.48
C ASP A 40 15.36 10.77 3.96
N PRO A 41 15.87 11.58 4.92
CA PRO A 41 17.23 11.42 5.44
C PRO A 41 17.53 10.06 6.08
N ARG A 42 16.51 9.26 6.43
CA ARG A 42 16.64 7.90 6.96
C ARG A 42 16.70 6.84 5.85
N LYS A 43 16.77 7.27 4.58
CA LYS A 43 16.76 6.40 3.39
C LYS A 43 15.50 5.55 3.29
N ARG A 44 14.37 6.02 3.80
CA ARG A 44 13.07 5.42 3.49
C ARG A 44 12.69 5.81 2.07
N ALA A 45 12.03 4.92 1.34
CA ALA A 45 11.60 5.17 -0.03
C ALA A 45 10.08 5.06 -0.14
N TYR A 46 9.48 6.03 -0.81
CA TYR A 46 8.04 6.13 -1.01
C TYR A 46 7.77 6.24 -2.52
N LEU A 47 7.50 5.10 -3.15
CA LEU A 47 7.08 5.06 -4.56
C LEU A 47 5.58 5.32 -4.61
N LYS A 48 5.18 6.37 -5.31
CA LYS A 48 3.79 6.84 -5.33
C LYS A 48 3.29 7.11 -6.75
N PHE A 49 2.01 6.85 -6.95
CA PHE A 49 1.26 7.29 -8.11
C PHE A 49 0.12 8.20 -7.65
N VAL A 50 0.04 9.38 -8.26
CA VAL A 50 -1.00 10.38 -8.04
C VAL A 50 -1.63 10.73 -9.38
N GLU A 51 -2.97 10.71 -9.48
CA GLU A 51 -3.67 11.01 -10.74
C GLU A 51 -3.55 12.50 -11.11
N GLU A 52 -3.72 13.38 -10.13
CA GLU A 52 -3.66 14.84 -10.27
C GLU A 52 -2.69 15.43 -9.26
N ALA A 53 -2.03 16.54 -9.61
CA ALA A 53 -1.08 17.19 -8.69
C ALA A 53 -1.79 17.58 -7.39
N ASP A 54 -1.12 17.37 -6.25
CA ASP A 54 -1.69 17.54 -4.90
C ASP A 54 -2.92 16.66 -4.57
N GLY A 55 -3.29 15.73 -5.45
CA GLY A 55 -4.41 14.81 -5.26
C GLY A 55 -4.10 13.63 -4.32
N PRO A 56 -5.09 12.78 -3.99
CA PRO A 56 -4.86 11.60 -3.17
C PRO A 56 -3.90 10.62 -3.85
N ARG A 57 -3.01 10.02 -3.06
CA ARG A 57 -2.10 8.96 -3.54
C ARG A 57 -2.92 7.72 -3.88
N THR A 58 -3.21 7.54 -5.16
CA THR A 58 -3.97 6.39 -5.66
C THR A 58 -3.26 5.08 -5.31
N LEU A 59 -1.94 5.08 -5.37
CA LEU A 59 -1.12 3.95 -4.94
C LEU A 59 0.19 4.45 -4.30
N LEU A 60 0.55 3.87 -3.16
CA LEU A 60 1.79 4.18 -2.44
C LEU A 60 2.43 2.88 -1.94
N PHE A 61 3.71 2.69 -2.26
CA PHE A 61 4.59 1.67 -1.68
C PHE A 61 5.62 2.38 -0.81
N ALA A 62 5.52 2.18 0.49
CA ALA A 62 6.42 2.73 1.49
C ALA A 62 7.38 1.64 1.96
N CYS A 63 8.66 1.89 1.87
CA CYS A 63 9.71 0.94 2.21
C CYS A 63 10.67 1.60 3.21
N LEU A 64 10.55 1.16 4.45
CA LEU A 64 11.20 1.74 5.62
C LEU A 64 12.31 0.79 6.05
N ARG A 65 13.49 0.93 5.45
CA ARG A 65 14.64 0.03 5.72
C ARG A 65 15.22 0.22 7.13
N ASP A 66 15.04 1.40 7.73
CA ASP A 66 15.49 1.67 9.09
C ASP A 66 14.68 0.92 10.16
N THR A 67 13.40 0.67 9.89
CA THR A 67 12.50 -0.10 10.77
C THR A 67 12.15 -1.47 10.21
N ASN A 68 12.76 -1.89 9.10
CA ASN A 68 12.41 -3.10 8.35
C ASN A 68 10.90 -3.23 8.14
N MET A 69 10.24 -2.24 7.53
CA MET A 69 8.80 -2.28 7.30
C MET A 69 8.44 -1.97 5.85
N LEU A 70 7.43 -2.65 5.32
CA LEU A 70 6.74 -2.29 4.08
C LEU A 70 5.34 -1.84 4.41
N GLY A 71 4.94 -0.70 3.86
CA GLY A 71 3.55 -0.27 3.78
C GLY A 71 3.08 -0.25 2.33
N ILE A 72 1.85 -0.70 2.07
CA ILE A 72 1.18 -0.49 0.79
C ILE A 72 -0.18 0.15 1.05
N TYR A 73 -0.44 1.25 0.36
CA TYR A 73 -1.64 2.05 0.53
C TYR A 73 -2.28 2.34 -0.82
N ALA A 74 -3.62 2.41 -0.82
CA ALA A 74 -4.39 2.84 -1.97
C ALA A 74 -5.57 3.70 -1.51
N ALA A 75 -5.82 4.80 -2.22
CA ALA A 75 -6.91 5.72 -1.96
C ALA A 75 -7.83 5.82 -3.19
N GLY A 76 -9.11 6.12 -2.98
CA GLY A 76 -10.08 6.29 -4.07
C GLY A 76 -10.49 4.99 -4.78
N LEU A 77 -10.14 3.83 -4.20
CA LEU A 77 -10.36 2.48 -4.74
C LEU A 77 -11.07 1.54 -3.77
N VAL A 78 -11.70 2.09 -2.73
CA VAL A 78 -12.07 1.34 -1.53
C VAL A 78 -13.56 1.43 -1.23
N ASP A 79 -14.33 2.04 -2.15
CA ASP A 79 -15.77 2.19 -1.98
C ASP A 79 -16.47 0.82 -1.92
N GLY A 80 -17.25 0.59 -0.86
CA GLY A 80 -17.92 -0.68 -0.59
C GLY A 80 -17.02 -1.87 -0.20
N ALA A 81 -15.70 -1.70 -0.09
CA ALA A 81 -14.80 -2.80 0.27
C ALA A 81 -14.89 -3.17 1.76
N PRO A 82 -14.89 -4.47 2.13
CA PRO A 82 -14.99 -4.91 3.51
C PRO A 82 -13.76 -4.46 4.32
N ARG A 83 -13.92 -4.28 5.64
CA ARG A 83 -12.84 -3.87 6.57
C ARG A 83 -11.56 -4.67 6.38
N ASN A 84 -11.65 -5.97 6.10
CA ASN A 84 -10.53 -6.81 5.72
C ASN A 84 -10.62 -7.15 4.23
N ALA A 85 -9.97 -6.36 3.38
CA ALA A 85 -10.03 -6.52 1.94
C ALA A 85 -8.78 -7.23 1.40
N LEU A 86 -8.96 -7.97 0.29
CA LEU A 86 -7.86 -8.41 -0.55
C LEU A 86 -7.59 -7.29 -1.57
N MET A 87 -6.35 -6.81 -1.62
CA MET A 87 -5.85 -6.04 -2.74
C MET A 87 -5.04 -6.96 -3.65
N SER A 88 -5.34 -6.93 -4.96
CA SER A 88 -4.51 -7.58 -5.98
C SER A 88 -4.00 -6.56 -6.99
N LEU A 89 -2.73 -6.68 -7.33
CA LEU A 89 -2.05 -5.95 -8.38
C LEU A 89 -1.75 -6.92 -9.53
N GLN A 90 -2.03 -6.53 -10.76
CA GLN A 90 -1.75 -7.34 -11.94
C GLN A 90 -1.16 -6.48 -13.07
N ASN A 91 -0.14 -7.00 -13.74
CA ASN A 91 0.39 -6.42 -14.98
C ASN A 91 0.73 -7.56 -15.96
N GLY A 92 -0.03 -7.65 -17.05
CA GLY A 92 0.03 -8.81 -17.94
C GLY A 92 -0.26 -10.12 -17.18
N ARG A 93 0.74 -11.00 -17.11
CA ARG A 93 0.65 -12.30 -16.40
C ARG A 93 1.13 -12.24 -14.95
N ALA A 94 1.89 -11.21 -14.57
CA ALA A 94 2.37 -11.06 -13.20
C ALA A 94 1.22 -10.65 -12.29
N LYS A 95 1.16 -11.24 -11.09
CA LYS A 95 0.13 -10.98 -10.08
C LYS A 95 0.78 -10.93 -8.71
N TYR A 96 0.31 -10.01 -7.89
CA TYR A 96 0.68 -9.90 -6.49
C TYR A 96 -0.56 -9.56 -5.67
N GLY A 97 -0.77 -10.25 -4.54
CA GLY A 97 -1.96 -10.07 -3.73
C GLY A 97 -1.65 -10.05 -2.24
N LEU A 98 -2.37 -9.23 -1.50
CA LEU A 98 -2.20 -9.09 -0.04
C LEU A 98 -3.52 -8.73 0.62
N ARG A 99 -3.67 -9.13 1.90
CA ARG A 99 -4.82 -8.75 2.72
C ARG A 99 -4.43 -7.60 3.62
N GLY A 100 -5.22 -6.53 3.60
CA GLY A 100 -5.03 -5.36 4.44
C GLY A 100 -6.35 -4.88 5.02
N GLN A 101 -6.32 -3.70 5.63
CA GLN A 101 -7.50 -3.09 6.21
C GLN A 101 -8.01 -1.93 5.37
N THR A 102 -9.34 -1.81 5.29
CA THR A 102 -9.99 -0.61 4.78
C THR A 102 -10.39 0.30 5.95
N GLY A 103 -10.32 1.60 5.72
CA GLY A 103 -10.64 2.61 6.71
C GLY A 103 -10.76 3.98 6.05
N VAL A 104 -10.66 5.02 6.88
CA VAL A 104 -10.67 6.41 6.44
C VAL A 104 -9.32 7.00 6.79
N ASP A 105 -8.69 7.67 5.84
CA ASP A 105 -7.50 8.48 6.13
C ASP A 105 -7.91 9.67 6.98
N GLU A 106 -7.33 9.80 8.18
CA GLU A 106 -7.72 10.84 9.15
C GLU A 106 -7.38 12.25 8.67
N VAL A 107 -6.44 12.39 7.73
CA VAL A 107 -6.00 13.69 7.19
C VAL A 107 -6.95 14.19 6.11
N THR A 108 -7.28 13.33 5.14
CA THR A 108 -8.11 13.71 3.97
C THR A 108 -9.58 13.35 4.13
N GLY A 109 -9.94 12.49 5.08
CA GLY A 109 -11.28 11.93 5.20
C GLY A 109 -11.64 10.94 4.08
N HIS A 110 -10.69 10.57 3.22
CA HIS A 110 -10.95 9.69 2.08
C HIS A 110 -10.88 8.20 2.49
N PRO A 111 -11.70 7.33 1.89
CA PRO A 111 -11.57 5.89 2.05
C PRO A 111 -10.23 5.39 1.54
N VAL A 112 -9.54 4.59 2.37
CA VAL A 112 -8.22 4.05 2.07
C VAL A 112 -8.12 2.57 2.42
N PHE A 113 -7.25 1.89 1.68
CA PHE A 113 -6.77 0.57 1.95
C PHE A 113 -5.33 0.70 2.46
N ALA A 114 -4.99 -0.02 3.53
CA ALA A 114 -3.67 -0.04 4.11
C ALA A 114 -3.23 -1.47 4.44
N TYR A 115 -2.01 -1.79 4.08
CA TYR A 115 -1.30 -2.98 4.49
C TYR A 115 0.06 -2.59 5.04
N GLN A 116 0.47 -3.23 6.13
CA GLN A 116 1.81 -3.07 6.69
C GLN A 116 2.34 -4.44 7.12
N THR A 117 3.64 -4.65 6.94
CA THR A 117 4.33 -5.86 7.42
C THR A 117 5.79 -5.56 7.71
N ASP A 118 6.37 -6.35 8.60
CA ASP A 118 7.81 -6.39 8.79
C ASP A 118 8.48 -7.02 7.55
N LEU A 119 9.67 -6.51 7.23
CA LEU A 119 10.54 -6.87 6.11
C LEU A 119 11.78 -7.59 6.63
N ASP A 120 11.61 -8.82 7.10
CA ASP A 120 12.78 -9.69 7.25
C ASP A 120 13.38 -10.04 5.87
N ALA A 121 14.55 -10.67 5.87
CA ALA A 121 15.26 -11.02 4.63
C ALA A 121 14.45 -11.97 3.72
N THR A 122 13.56 -12.77 4.29
CA THR A 122 12.70 -13.70 3.54
C THR A 122 11.51 -12.97 2.92
N ALA A 123 10.82 -12.14 3.69
CA ALA A 123 9.75 -11.27 3.20
C ALA A 123 10.25 -10.34 2.10
N LEU A 124 11.46 -9.78 2.26
CA LEU A 124 12.06 -8.91 1.26
C LEU A 124 12.33 -9.64 -0.06
N ARG A 125 12.86 -10.88 -0.01
CA ARG A 125 13.06 -11.71 -1.21
C ARG A 125 11.74 -12.06 -1.89
N TYR A 126 10.72 -12.42 -1.11
CA TYR A 126 9.39 -12.73 -1.64
C TYR A 126 8.75 -11.51 -2.31
N LEU A 127 8.83 -10.34 -1.69
CA LEU A 127 8.36 -9.11 -2.31
C LEU A 127 9.11 -8.80 -3.60
N GLN A 128 10.43 -8.98 -3.60
CA GLN A 128 11.21 -8.80 -4.80
C GLN A 128 10.80 -9.77 -5.93
N SER A 129 10.46 -11.03 -5.61
CA SER A 129 10.07 -12.01 -6.63
C SER A 129 8.64 -11.82 -7.13
N GLU A 130 7.71 -11.39 -6.28
CA GLU A 130 6.29 -11.33 -6.64
C GLU A 130 5.81 -9.94 -7.05
N LEU A 131 6.21 -8.89 -6.31
CA LEU A 131 5.74 -7.53 -6.57
C LEU A 131 6.48 -6.89 -7.75
N MET A 132 7.80 -7.09 -7.85
CA MET A 132 8.59 -6.41 -8.88
C MET A 132 8.18 -6.77 -10.31
N PRO A 133 7.86 -8.03 -10.66
CA PRO A 133 7.34 -8.35 -11.99
C PRO A 133 6.06 -7.59 -12.35
N VAL A 134 5.20 -7.28 -11.37
CA VAL A 134 3.99 -6.46 -11.59
C VAL A 134 4.38 -5.00 -11.90
N LEU A 135 5.31 -4.43 -11.13
CA LEU A 135 5.75 -3.05 -11.30
C LEU A 135 6.63 -2.83 -12.56
N GLN A 136 7.33 -3.86 -13.01
CA GLN A 136 8.21 -3.82 -14.19
C GLN A 136 7.50 -4.19 -15.49
N GLY A 137 6.24 -4.64 -15.42
CA GLY A 137 5.46 -4.97 -16.60
C GLY A 137 5.23 -3.76 -17.51
N LYS A 138 5.01 -4.04 -18.81
CA LYS A 138 4.86 -2.99 -19.84
C LYS A 138 3.44 -2.44 -19.96
N GLY A 139 2.45 -3.15 -19.44
CA GLY A 139 1.04 -2.74 -19.49
C GLY A 139 0.64 -1.91 -18.27
N PRO A 140 -0.59 -1.36 -18.22
CA PRO A 140 -1.11 -0.74 -17.03
C PRO A 140 -1.16 -1.75 -15.87
N ILE A 141 -0.97 -1.26 -14.65
CA ILE A 141 -1.15 -2.04 -13.43
C ILE A 141 -2.64 -2.01 -13.09
N VAL A 142 -3.28 -3.16 -13.15
CA VAL A 142 -4.63 -3.34 -12.66
C VAL A 142 -4.58 -3.49 -11.14
N VAL A 143 -5.16 -2.54 -10.42
CA VAL A 143 -5.40 -2.59 -8.98
C VAL A 143 -6.83 -3.05 -8.75
N THR A 144 -7.03 -4.04 -7.89
CA THR A 144 -8.37 -4.51 -7.51
C THR A 144 -8.45 -4.62 -6.00
N ILE A 145 -9.48 -4.02 -5.40
CA ILE A 145 -9.76 -4.07 -3.96
C ILE A 145 -11.24 -4.40 -3.80
N GLY A 146 -11.54 -5.58 -3.27
CA GLY A 146 -12.91 -6.10 -3.31
C GLY A 146 -13.40 -6.25 -4.75
N GLU A 147 -14.50 -5.60 -5.10
CA GLU A 147 -15.06 -5.61 -6.46
C GLU A 147 -14.60 -4.41 -7.31
N VAL A 148 -13.96 -3.42 -6.69
CA VAL A 148 -13.51 -2.21 -7.38
C VAL A 148 -12.19 -2.49 -8.11
N LYS A 149 -12.14 -2.14 -9.39
CA LYS A 149 -10.97 -2.27 -10.24
C LYS A 149 -10.59 -0.91 -10.85
N ARG A 150 -9.30 -0.60 -10.88
CA ARG A 150 -8.75 0.55 -11.60
C ARG A 150 -7.45 0.20 -12.30
N GLU A 151 -7.22 0.86 -13.43
CA GLU A 151 -5.95 0.81 -14.15
C GLU A 151 -5.08 1.98 -13.75
N VAL A 152 -3.85 1.68 -13.34
CA VAL A 152 -2.80 2.66 -13.07
C VAL A 152 -1.81 2.62 -14.24
N PRO A 153 -1.58 3.73 -14.96
CA PRO A 153 -0.65 3.75 -16.08
C PRO A 153 0.77 3.48 -15.61
N VAL A 154 1.61 2.88 -16.47
CA VAL A 154 3.06 2.70 -16.19
C VAL A 154 3.93 3.78 -16.83
N ALA A 155 3.32 4.71 -17.57
CA ALA A 155 4.02 5.86 -18.12
C ALA A 155 4.68 6.66 -17.00
N GLY A 156 5.99 6.92 -17.11
CA GLY A 156 6.77 7.63 -16.08
C GLY A 156 7.24 6.77 -14.90
N LEU A 157 6.83 5.50 -14.77
CA LEU A 157 7.20 4.65 -13.63
C LEU A 157 8.67 4.22 -13.60
N ALA A 158 9.28 4.02 -14.78
CA ALA A 158 10.56 3.31 -14.89
C ALA A 158 11.70 3.94 -14.05
N GLN A 159 11.84 5.27 -14.05
CA GLN A 159 12.89 5.94 -13.27
C GLN A 159 12.61 5.91 -11.75
N PRO A 160 11.43 6.33 -11.25
CA PRO A 160 11.04 6.16 -9.85
C PRO A 160 11.21 4.73 -9.35
N LEU A 161 10.82 3.73 -10.15
CA LEU A 161 10.92 2.32 -9.78
C LEU A 161 12.37 1.87 -9.62
N ARG A 162 13.29 2.31 -10.50
CA ARG A 162 14.72 1.98 -10.35
C ARG A 162 15.28 2.52 -9.04
N GLN A 163 14.97 3.76 -8.70
CA GLN A 163 15.43 4.37 -7.45
C GLN A 163 14.80 3.70 -6.21
N PHE A 164 13.50 3.44 -6.22
CA PHE A 164 12.83 2.68 -5.17
C PHE A 164 13.47 1.30 -4.98
N SER A 165 13.69 0.58 -6.09
CA SER A 165 14.28 -0.77 -6.05
C SER A 165 15.70 -0.77 -5.50
N ALA A 166 16.50 0.24 -5.85
CA ALA A 166 17.86 0.38 -5.33
C ALA A 166 17.89 0.64 -3.83
N ILE A 167 16.90 1.32 -3.26
CA ILE A 167 16.84 1.57 -1.82
C ILE A 167 16.28 0.36 -1.08
N CYS A 168 15.25 -0.29 -1.63
CA CYS A 168 14.54 -1.37 -0.95
C CYS A 168 15.22 -2.73 -1.03
N PHE A 169 15.85 -3.03 -2.17
CA PHE A 169 16.31 -4.38 -2.49
C PHE A 169 17.81 -4.48 -2.79
N ALA A 170 18.54 -3.37 -2.90
CA ALA A 170 20.00 -3.45 -2.98
C ALA A 170 20.56 -3.96 -1.65
N ARG A 171 21.60 -4.79 -1.74
CA ARG A 171 22.33 -5.34 -0.60
C ARG A 171 23.38 -4.35 -0.10
#